data_AF-A0A3L7VMR3-F1
#
_entry.id   AF-A0A3L7VMR3-F1
#
_cell.length_a   1.000
_cell.length_b   1.000
_cell.length_c   1.000
_cell.angle_alpha   90.00
_cell.angle_beta   90.00
_cell.angle_gamma   90.00
#
_symmetry.space_group_name_H-M   'P 1'
#
loop_
_entity.id
_entity.type
_entity.pdbx_description
1 polymer ?
#
loop_
_entity_poly.entity_id
_entity_poly.type
_entity_poly.pdbx_seq_one_letter_code
_entity_poly.pdbx_strand_id
1 'polypeptide(L)'
;MGQQNRLRSLTSAKTATIVGPIGQIRLKRPDLLHDELLNKCSVPLEKFSETNLDSGVSRLSTTAPGIPSRQHWKPVIDHFAQILMAFRPMTTMRNAATAVVLLVIALLGVEFWLQRKSMPTMQGVTSRATAADQRLLVPSAVCHHELQRMLKTVHQASPASGNHDFRVNSFGCRGEEPEVPAPEGSYRILVLGDDSICGTGVDEHETVSAHLQRFLSKQTKVRLEVINCGIPGYCPLLSWLKFEH
;
A
#
# COMPACT_ATOMS: atom_id res chain seq x y z
N MET A 1 17.52 18.28 9.08
CA MET A 1 17.15 18.62 10.48
C MET A 1 16.31 19.91 10.55
N GLY A 2 15.35 20.14 9.63
CA GLY A 2 14.72 21.46 9.44
C GLY A 2 13.24 21.47 9.02
N GLN A 3 12.46 20.44 9.37
CA GLN A 3 11.01 20.42 9.07
C GLN A 3 10.10 20.28 10.31
N GLN A 4 10.64 20.05 11.50
CA GLN A 4 9.91 19.48 12.64
C GLN A 4 8.98 20.45 13.42
N ASN A 5 8.64 21.65 12.92
CA ASN A 5 7.77 22.56 13.69
C ASN A 5 6.97 23.57 12.83
N ARG A 6 6.54 23.20 11.61
CA ARG A 6 5.88 24.18 10.71
C ARG A 6 4.46 24.53 11.13
N LEU A 7 3.66 23.58 11.61
CA LEU A 7 2.32 23.90 12.08
C LEU A 7 2.34 24.66 13.41
N ARG A 8 3.32 24.39 14.28
CA ARG A 8 3.58 25.22 15.48
C ARG A 8 3.97 26.66 15.14
N SER A 9 4.63 26.89 14.01
CA SER A 9 4.93 28.26 13.56
C SER A 9 3.65 29.07 13.27
N LEU A 10 2.55 28.40 12.89
CA LEU A 10 1.24 29.04 12.73
C LEU A 10 0.60 29.36 14.08
N THR A 11 0.99 28.67 15.16
CA THR A 11 0.34 28.76 16.48
C THR A 11 1.04 29.66 17.50
N SER A 12 2.06 30.41 17.08
CA SER A 12 2.77 31.37 17.95
C SER A 12 1.88 32.54 18.44
N ALA A 13 0.71 32.76 17.83
CA ALA A 13 -0.35 33.62 18.37
C ALA A 13 -1.39 32.75 19.10
N LYS A 14 -2.09 33.29 20.11
CA LYS A 14 -3.11 32.59 20.94
C LYS A 14 -4.05 31.72 20.08
N THR A 15 -3.72 30.44 19.94
CA THR A 15 -4.40 29.52 19.00
C THR A 15 -5.34 28.61 19.76
N ALA A 16 -6.54 28.45 19.22
CA ALA A 16 -7.48 27.43 19.66
C ALA A 16 -7.42 26.24 18.69
N THR A 17 -7.17 25.05 19.21
CA THR A 17 -7.19 23.79 18.45
C THR A 17 -8.50 23.07 18.74
N ILE A 18 -9.22 22.70 17.68
CA ILE A 18 -10.42 21.86 17.79
C ILE A 18 -10.05 20.46 17.29
N VAL A 19 -10.12 19.47 18.19
CA VAL A 19 -9.87 18.06 17.88
C VAL A 19 -11.13 17.26 18.23
N GLY A 20 -11.75 16.64 17.23
CA GLY A 20 -12.76 15.59 17.41
C GLY A 20 -14.20 15.95 17.06
N PRO A 21 -15.07 14.92 16.94
CA PRO A 21 -16.48 15.11 16.65
C PRO A 21 -17.16 15.64 17.91
N ILE A 22 -17.61 16.88 17.85
CA ILE A 22 -18.31 17.58 18.93
C ILE A 22 -17.39 18.00 20.11
N GLY A 23 -16.84 19.21 19.98
CA GLY A 23 -17.00 20.20 21.05
C GLY A 23 -16.09 20.17 22.28
N GLN A 24 -14.79 19.84 22.17
CA GLN A 24 -13.83 20.18 23.23
C GLN A 24 -12.69 21.08 22.70
N ILE A 25 -12.69 22.35 23.16
CA ILE A 25 -11.60 23.31 22.93
C ILE A 25 -10.56 23.07 24.02
N ARG A 26 -9.38 22.57 23.64
CA ARG A 26 -8.28 22.31 24.58
C ARG A 26 -7.11 23.24 24.29
N LEU A 27 -6.85 24.16 25.21
CA LEU A 27 -5.65 25.00 25.22
C LEU A 27 -4.49 24.18 25.79
N LYS A 28 -3.41 23.95 25.01
CA LYS A 28 -2.24 23.15 25.45
C LYS A 28 -0.98 24.02 25.52
N ARG A 29 -0.37 24.09 26.71
CA ARG A 29 1.02 24.54 26.93
C ARG A 29 1.99 23.38 26.61
N PRO A 30 3.21 23.66 26.11
CA PRO A 30 4.18 22.63 25.75
C PRO A 30 4.97 22.19 26.99
N ASP A 31 5.29 20.89 27.09
CA ASP A 31 6.65 20.38 27.26
C ASP A 31 6.69 18.89 27.68
N LEU A 32 7.83 18.27 27.33
CA LEU A 32 8.43 16.99 27.73
C LEU A 32 8.25 15.76 26.81
N LEU A 33 9.26 15.62 25.93
CA LEU A 33 9.72 14.42 25.22
C LEU A 33 10.29 13.35 26.18
N HIS A 34 10.25 12.08 25.77
CA HIS A 34 11.42 11.18 25.84
C HIS A 34 11.38 10.08 24.77
N ASP A 35 12.55 9.89 24.13
CA ASP A 35 12.95 8.81 23.22
C ASP A 35 13.13 7.46 23.95
N GLU A 36 12.93 6.33 23.26
CA GLU A 36 13.83 5.16 23.41
C GLU A 36 13.72 4.10 22.28
N LEU A 37 14.77 4.09 21.46
CA LEU A 37 15.64 2.98 21.04
C LEU A 37 15.14 1.62 20.48
N LEU A 38 15.89 1.25 19.42
CA LEU A 38 15.97 0.01 18.66
C LEU A 38 16.64 -1.16 19.41
N ASN A 39 16.35 -2.38 18.89
CA ASN A 39 17.29 -3.45 18.50
C ASN A 39 17.35 -4.76 19.34
N LYS A 40 17.78 -5.83 18.64
CA LYS A 40 18.08 -7.24 19.02
C LYS A 40 16.96 -8.25 18.63
N CYS A 41 17.21 -9.44 18.07
CA CYS A 41 18.31 -10.40 18.23
C CYS A 41 18.61 -11.22 16.95
N SER A 42 19.84 -11.74 16.88
CA SER A 42 20.33 -12.81 16.00
C SER A 42 20.57 -14.12 16.80
N VAL A 43 21.12 -15.14 16.10
CA VAL A 43 21.89 -16.36 16.51
C VAL A 43 21.19 -17.76 16.57
N PRO A 44 21.91 -18.92 16.37
CA PRO A 44 21.63 -19.91 15.30
C PRO A 44 21.72 -21.43 15.72
N LEU A 45 21.68 -22.33 14.70
CA LEU A 45 22.31 -23.67 14.54
C LEU A 45 22.03 -24.86 15.50
N GLU A 46 21.61 -26.00 14.92
CA GLU A 46 22.11 -27.39 15.10
C GLU A 46 21.38 -28.30 14.06
N LYS A 47 21.95 -29.14 13.16
CA LYS A 47 22.95 -30.25 13.12
C LYS A 47 22.37 -31.67 13.37
N PHE A 48 22.99 -32.66 12.72
CA PHE A 48 22.78 -34.14 12.66
C PHE A 48 21.85 -34.66 11.54
N SER A 49 22.18 -35.70 10.75
CA SER A 49 23.26 -36.69 10.76
C SER A 49 23.37 -37.42 9.40
N GLU A 50 24.59 -37.75 8.98
CA GLU A 50 24.90 -38.69 7.88
C GLU A 50 25.05 -40.13 8.41
N THR A 51 24.76 -41.13 7.57
CA THR A 51 25.34 -42.48 7.64
C THR A 51 25.54 -43.07 6.24
N ASN A 52 26.81 -43.14 5.82
CA ASN A 52 27.58 -44.29 5.30
C ASN A 52 26.84 -45.42 4.54
N LEU A 53 27.21 -45.85 3.33
CA LEU A 53 28.47 -46.42 2.76
C LEU A 53 28.18 -47.90 2.45
N ASP A 54 28.28 -48.35 1.20
CA ASP A 54 29.33 -49.30 0.81
C ASP A 54 29.30 -49.79 -0.64
N SER A 55 30.52 -50.06 -1.10
CA SER A 55 30.96 -50.48 -2.43
C SER A 55 30.79 -51.99 -2.70
N GLY A 56 30.76 -52.37 -3.99
CA GLY A 56 30.91 -53.75 -4.42
C GLY A 56 31.25 -53.88 -5.90
N VAL A 57 32.55 -53.96 -6.22
CA VAL A 57 33.09 -54.31 -7.54
C VAL A 57 33.41 -55.80 -7.56
N SER A 58 33.06 -56.50 -8.63
CA SER A 58 33.63 -57.82 -8.97
C SER A 58 33.70 -57.99 -10.49
N ARG A 59 34.85 -58.50 -10.95
CA ARG A 59 35.27 -58.68 -12.35
C ARG A 59 35.54 -60.18 -12.57
N LEU A 60 35.59 -60.59 -13.85
CA LEU A 60 35.96 -61.91 -14.43
C LEU A 60 34.71 -62.78 -14.77
N SER A 61 34.60 -63.51 -15.87
CA SER A 61 35.51 -63.82 -17.00
C SER A 61 34.71 -64.51 -18.13
N THR A 62 35.28 -64.45 -19.32
CA THR A 62 34.91 -65.03 -20.62
C THR A 62 34.63 -66.54 -20.63
N THR A 63 33.57 -67.01 -21.30
CA THR A 63 33.58 -68.18 -22.21
C THR A 63 32.28 -68.29 -23.04
N ALA A 64 32.43 -68.43 -24.37
CA ALA A 64 31.46 -69.05 -25.30
C ALA A 64 31.98 -70.48 -25.61
N PRO A 65 31.24 -71.45 -26.19
CA PRO A 65 30.13 -71.32 -27.16
C PRO A 65 28.99 -72.38 -27.04
N GLY A 66 27.96 -72.27 -27.90
CA GLY A 66 27.00 -73.37 -28.17
C GLY A 66 25.76 -72.92 -28.93
N ILE A 67 25.62 -73.36 -30.18
CA ILE A 67 24.44 -73.13 -31.05
C ILE A 67 23.49 -74.33 -30.93
N PRO A 68 22.20 -74.14 -30.61
CA PRO A 68 21.16 -75.14 -30.86
C PRO A 68 20.22 -74.77 -32.02
N SER A 69 19.67 -75.81 -32.61
CA SER A 69 18.96 -75.93 -33.89
C SER A 69 17.56 -75.31 -33.98
N ARG A 70 17.13 -75.03 -35.23
CA ARG A 70 15.83 -74.47 -35.65
C ARG A 70 14.66 -75.44 -35.40
N GLN A 71 14.10 -75.52 -34.19
CA GLN A 71 12.80 -76.17 -33.99
C GLN A 71 12.10 -75.80 -32.66
N HIS A 72 11.89 -74.51 -32.38
CA HIS A 72 11.08 -74.11 -31.21
C HIS A 72 10.42 -72.72 -31.25
N TRP A 73 10.13 -72.14 -32.42
CA TRP A 73 9.75 -70.72 -32.52
C TRP A 73 8.25 -70.37 -32.33
N LYS A 74 7.41 -71.26 -31.78
CA LYS A 74 6.01 -70.89 -31.47
C LYS A 74 5.83 -70.03 -30.21
N PRO A 75 6.42 -70.33 -29.04
CA PRO A 75 6.24 -69.51 -27.83
C PRO A 75 6.94 -68.13 -27.89
N VAL A 76 7.89 -67.94 -28.81
CA VAL A 76 8.59 -66.67 -28.99
C VAL A 76 7.70 -65.65 -29.71
N ILE A 77 6.88 -66.09 -30.67
CA ILE A 77 5.99 -65.21 -31.45
C ILE A 77 4.88 -64.63 -30.57
N ASP A 78 4.34 -65.41 -29.62
CA ASP A 78 3.32 -64.92 -28.67
C ASP A 78 3.91 -63.94 -27.63
N HIS A 79 5.18 -64.10 -27.25
CA HIS A 79 5.88 -63.15 -26.39
C HIS A 79 6.16 -61.82 -27.11
N PHE A 80 6.49 -61.87 -28.41
CA PHE A 80 6.64 -60.68 -29.24
C PHE A 80 5.30 -59.96 -29.50
N ALA A 81 4.17 -60.68 -29.59
CA ALA A 81 2.85 -60.08 -29.72
C ALA A 81 2.42 -59.30 -28.45
N GLN A 82 2.78 -59.78 -27.25
CA GLN A 82 2.57 -59.05 -26.00
C GLN A 82 3.48 -57.81 -25.87
N ILE A 83 4.72 -57.87 -26.38
CA ILE A 83 5.65 -56.73 -26.41
C ILE A 83 5.20 -55.68 -27.45
N LEU A 84 4.63 -56.09 -28.57
CA LEU A 84 4.08 -55.17 -29.60
C LEU A 84 2.82 -54.42 -29.13
N MET A 85 2.01 -54.99 -28.24
CA MET A 85 0.91 -54.26 -27.57
C MET A 85 1.39 -53.26 -26.50
N ALA A 86 2.65 -53.36 -26.05
CA ALA A 86 3.27 -52.39 -25.13
C ALA A 86 3.79 -51.11 -25.84
N PHE A 87 3.81 -51.08 -27.18
CA PHE A 87 4.21 -49.91 -27.98
C PHE A 87 3.03 -48.98 -28.30
N ARG A 88 2.25 -48.60 -27.27
CA ARG A 88 1.36 -47.44 -27.35
C ARG A 88 1.68 -46.25 -26.41
N PRO A 89 2.96 -45.85 -26.15
CA PRO A 89 3.22 -44.68 -25.31
C PRO A 89 3.65 -43.41 -26.06
N MET A 90 3.88 -43.43 -27.39
CA MET A 90 4.42 -42.24 -28.06
C MET A 90 3.37 -41.16 -28.35
N THR A 91 2.13 -41.54 -28.67
CA THR A 91 1.06 -40.57 -28.96
C THR A 91 0.48 -39.96 -27.69
N THR A 92 0.36 -40.74 -26.61
CA THR A 92 -0.08 -40.26 -25.30
C THR A 92 0.93 -39.32 -24.67
N MET A 93 2.24 -39.61 -24.74
CA MET A 93 3.28 -38.64 -24.32
C MET A 93 3.24 -37.36 -25.14
N ARG A 94 3.06 -37.44 -26.47
CA ARG A 94 2.94 -36.25 -27.32
C ARG A 94 1.71 -35.42 -26.96
N ASN A 95 0.56 -36.08 -26.75
CA ASN A 95 -0.69 -35.42 -26.38
C ASN A 95 -0.59 -34.79 -24.98
N ALA A 96 0.09 -35.46 -24.03
CA ALA A 96 0.36 -34.91 -22.71
C ALA A 96 1.28 -33.69 -22.78
N ALA A 97 2.35 -33.74 -23.57
CA ALA A 97 3.23 -32.59 -23.79
C ALA A 97 2.47 -31.41 -24.42
N THR A 98 1.62 -31.66 -25.42
CA THR A 98 0.78 -30.60 -26.00
C THR A 98 -0.22 -30.03 -25.00
N ALA A 99 -0.80 -30.86 -24.12
CA ALA A 99 -1.72 -30.40 -23.09
C ALA A 99 -1.01 -29.50 -22.07
N VAL A 100 0.22 -29.85 -21.67
CA VAL A 100 1.04 -29.02 -20.78
C VAL A 100 1.40 -27.69 -21.44
N VAL A 101 1.80 -27.69 -22.71
CA VAL A 101 2.10 -26.45 -23.45
C VAL A 101 0.87 -25.56 -23.56
N LEU A 102 -0.30 -26.13 -23.89
CA LEU A 102 -1.56 -25.38 -23.94
C LEU A 102 -1.96 -24.84 -22.57
N LEU A 103 -1.76 -25.61 -21.49
CA LEU A 103 -2.01 -25.15 -20.13
C LEU A 103 -1.11 -23.95 -19.78
N VAL A 104 0.18 -24.02 -20.08
CA VAL A 104 1.12 -22.91 -19.85
C VAL A 104 0.72 -21.67 -20.64
N ILE A 105 0.38 -21.82 -21.92
CA ILE A 105 -0.10 -20.70 -22.75
C ILE A 105 -1.39 -20.11 -22.18
N ALA A 106 -2.33 -20.95 -21.73
CA ALA A 106 -3.56 -20.49 -21.11
C ALA A 106 -3.29 -19.75 -19.80
N LEU A 107 -2.38 -20.23 -18.95
CA LEU A 107 -1.99 -19.55 -17.72
C LEU A 107 -1.33 -18.20 -17.99
N LEU A 108 -0.40 -18.13 -18.96
CA LEU A 108 0.21 -16.87 -19.39
C LEU A 108 -0.82 -15.90 -19.99
N GLY A 109 -1.77 -16.42 -20.75
CA GLY A 109 -2.87 -15.62 -21.32
C GLY A 109 -3.81 -15.07 -20.25
N VAL A 110 -4.14 -15.86 -19.22
CA VAL A 110 -4.91 -15.42 -18.06
C VAL A 110 -4.13 -14.38 -17.27
N GLU A 111 -2.84 -14.58 -17.02
CA GLU A 111 -2.00 -13.60 -16.33
C GLU A 111 -1.90 -12.29 -17.11
N PHE A 112 -1.71 -12.34 -18.43
CA PHE A 112 -1.69 -11.15 -19.28
C PHE A 112 -3.04 -10.44 -19.32
N TRP A 113 -4.15 -11.19 -19.37
CA TRP A 113 -5.49 -10.62 -19.31
C TRP A 113 -5.77 -9.98 -17.94
N LEU A 114 -5.36 -10.65 -16.87
CA LEU A 114 -5.42 -10.12 -15.52
C LEU A 114 -4.56 -8.87 -15.41
N GLN A 115 -3.31 -8.84 -15.87
CA GLN A 115 -2.45 -7.65 -15.85
C GLN A 115 -3.00 -6.49 -16.68
N ARG A 116 -3.63 -6.77 -17.83
CA ARG A 116 -4.23 -5.73 -18.68
C ARG A 116 -5.55 -5.21 -18.11
N LYS A 117 -6.26 -6.03 -17.34
CA LYS A 117 -7.45 -5.65 -16.57
C LYS A 117 -7.15 -5.22 -15.14
N SER A 118 -5.94 -5.46 -14.65
CA SER A 118 -5.48 -5.10 -13.33
C SER A 118 -5.63 -3.60 -13.31
N MET A 119 -6.66 -3.16 -12.61
CA MET A 119 -6.87 -1.77 -12.25
C MET A 119 -5.49 -1.25 -11.85
N PRO A 120 -5.07 -0.07 -12.36
CA PRO A 120 -3.77 0.47 -12.05
C PRO A 120 -3.61 0.33 -10.55
N THR A 121 -2.64 -0.50 -10.13
CA THR A 121 -2.44 -0.89 -8.74
C THR A 121 -2.28 0.41 -7.99
N MET A 122 -3.38 0.92 -7.46
CA MET A 122 -3.38 2.19 -6.78
C MET A 122 -2.62 1.85 -5.53
N GLN A 123 -1.38 2.32 -5.44
CA GLN A 123 -0.62 2.27 -4.21
C GLN A 123 -1.44 3.06 -3.20
N GLY A 124 -2.35 2.37 -2.52
CA GLY A 124 -3.21 2.94 -1.51
C GLY A 124 -2.27 3.37 -0.40
N VAL A 125 -2.16 4.68 -0.21
CA VAL A 125 -1.34 5.25 0.86
C VAL A 125 -1.95 4.86 2.20
N THR A 126 -3.27 4.75 2.27
CA THR A 126 -4.02 4.31 3.46
C THR A 126 -5.25 3.52 3.05
N SER A 127 -5.66 2.52 3.83
CA SER A 127 -6.92 1.80 3.61
C SER A 127 -8.16 2.57 4.08
N ARG A 128 -7.98 3.70 4.78
CA ARG A 128 -9.09 4.51 5.33
C ARG A 128 -9.59 5.61 4.39
N ALA A 129 -8.82 5.98 3.36
CA ALA A 129 -9.22 7.01 2.39
C ALA A 129 -9.88 6.37 1.16
N THR A 130 -10.80 7.09 0.53
CA THR A 130 -11.47 6.61 -0.69
C THR A 130 -10.49 6.48 -1.84
N ALA A 131 -10.82 5.67 -2.86
CA ALA A 131 -9.98 5.51 -4.04
C ALA A 131 -9.73 6.84 -4.77
N ALA A 132 -10.69 7.77 -4.78
CA ALA A 132 -10.49 9.09 -5.37
C ALA A 132 -9.45 9.91 -4.59
N ASP A 133 -9.51 9.87 -3.26
CA ASP A 133 -8.67 10.68 -2.36
C ASP A 133 -7.21 10.22 -2.33
N GLN A 134 -6.92 8.96 -2.66
CA GLN A 134 -5.55 8.42 -2.66
C GLN A 134 -4.56 9.26 -3.49
N ARG A 135 -5.04 9.92 -4.57
CA ARG A 135 -4.20 10.78 -5.43
C ARG A 135 -3.79 12.09 -4.75
N LEU A 136 -4.50 12.48 -3.69
CA LEU A 136 -4.22 13.68 -2.91
C LEU A 136 -3.17 13.42 -1.82
N LEU A 137 -2.84 12.15 -1.56
CA LEU A 137 -2.06 11.71 -0.42
C LEU A 137 -0.64 11.30 -0.82
N VAL A 138 0.32 11.57 0.06
CA VAL A 138 1.70 11.07 -0.02
C VAL A 138 2.10 10.41 1.30
N PRO A 139 2.91 9.35 1.28
CA PRO A 139 3.41 8.73 2.52
C PRO A 139 4.24 9.71 3.36
N SER A 140 4.11 9.63 4.68
CA SER A 140 4.85 10.43 5.65
C SER A 140 5.46 9.54 6.73
N ALA A 141 6.73 9.74 7.04
CA ALA A 141 7.43 8.97 8.07
C ALA A 141 6.91 9.23 9.49
N VAL A 142 6.27 10.38 9.74
CA VAL A 142 5.80 10.80 11.07
C VAL A 142 4.31 10.54 11.24
N CYS A 143 3.51 10.94 10.25
CA CYS A 143 2.04 10.90 10.34
C CYS A 143 1.41 9.81 9.47
N HIS A 144 2.20 8.81 9.04
CA HIS A 144 1.85 7.77 8.05
C HIS A 144 1.61 8.30 6.64
N HIS A 145 0.85 9.40 6.50
CA HIS A 145 0.52 10.05 5.24
C HIS A 145 0.20 11.53 5.46
N GLU A 146 0.31 12.32 4.41
CA GLU A 146 -0.08 13.72 4.40
C GLU A 146 -0.69 14.09 3.04
N LEU A 147 -1.38 15.23 2.98
CA LEU A 147 -1.78 15.79 1.70
C LEU A 147 -0.54 16.22 0.92
N GLN A 148 -0.55 16.00 -0.40
CA GLN A 148 0.48 16.50 -1.29
C GLN A 148 0.52 18.03 -1.21
N ARG A 149 1.61 18.56 -0.67
CA ARG A 149 1.78 20.00 -0.46
C ARG A 149 1.82 20.73 -1.79
N MET A 150 1.33 21.97 -1.80
CA MET A 150 1.27 22.82 -3.00
C MET A 150 0.47 22.21 -4.15
N LEU A 151 -0.39 21.23 -3.88
CA LEU A 151 -1.24 20.60 -4.88
C LEU A 151 -2.37 21.56 -5.30
N LYS A 152 -2.60 21.68 -6.60
CA LYS A 152 -3.78 22.30 -7.19
C LYS A 152 -4.32 21.35 -8.25
N THR A 153 -5.53 20.86 -8.04
CA THR A 153 -6.16 19.90 -8.96
C THR A 153 -7.66 20.08 -8.93
N VAL A 154 -8.32 19.58 -9.97
CA VAL A 154 -9.75 19.26 -9.90
C VAL A 154 -9.88 17.87 -9.29
N HIS A 155 -10.75 17.72 -8.30
CA HIS A 155 -10.98 16.48 -7.59
C HIS A 155 -12.47 16.13 -7.62
N GLN A 156 -12.76 14.84 -7.78
CA GLN A 156 -14.11 14.29 -7.76
C GLN A 156 -14.14 13.17 -6.72
N ALA A 157 -14.71 13.45 -5.55
CA ALA A 157 -14.77 12.47 -4.46
C ALA A 157 -15.76 11.34 -4.76
N SER A 158 -16.83 11.63 -5.50
CA SER A 158 -17.84 10.68 -5.93
C SER A 158 -18.46 11.13 -7.25
N PRO A 159 -18.94 10.19 -8.10
CA PRO A 159 -19.71 10.54 -9.31
C PRO A 159 -20.88 11.49 -9.04
N ALA A 160 -21.45 11.46 -7.83
CA ALA A 160 -22.57 12.30 -7.43
C ALA A 160 -22.18 13.72 -6.96
N SER A 161 -20.95 13.94 -6.48
CA SER A 161 -20.55 15.25 -5.91
C SER A 161 -20.09 16.24 -7.00
N GLY A 162 -19.71 15.73 -8.17
CA GLY A 162 -19.18 16.57 -9.25
C GLY A 162 -17.70 16.89 -9.07
N ASN A 163 -17.20 17.78 -9.91
CA ASN A 163 -15.80 18.19 -9.92
C ASN A 163 -15.61 19.44 -9.06
N HIS A 164 -14.68 19.40 -8.13
CA HIS A 164 -14.36 20.50 -7.22
C HIS A 164 -12.92 20.93 -7.35
N ASP A 165 -12.68 22.23 -7.19
CA ASP A 165 -11.32 22.73 -7.08
C ASP A 165 -10.73 22.34 -5.72
N PHE A 166 -9.59 21.65 -5.78
CA PHE A 166 -8.89 21.16 -4.61
C PHE A 166 -7.47 21.72 -4.56
N ARG A 167 -7.21 22.53 -3.54
CA ARG A 167 -5.93 23.20 -3.30
C ARG A 167 -5.39 22.88 -1.91
N VAL A 168 -4.11 22.56 -1.87
CA VAL A 168 -3.33 22.33 -0.64
C VAL A 168 -2.19 23.34 -0.60
N ASN A 169 -2.04 24.01 0.54
CA ASN A 169 -1.00 25.00 0.78
C ASN A 169 0.36 24.37 1.15
N SER A 170 1.37 25.20 1.42
CA SER A 170 2.73 24.73 1.73
C SER A 170 2.82 23.99 3.08
N PHE A 171 1.84 24.20 3.97
CA PHE A 171 1.72 23.54 5.28
C PHE A 171 1.01 22.18 5.20
N GLY A 172 0.60 21.75 4.01
CA GLY A 172 -0.15 20.50 3.85
C GLY A 172 -1.54 20.59 4.49
N CYS A 173 -2.17 21.76 4.38
CA CYS A 173 -3.53 22.05 4.80
C CYS A 173 -4.33 22.52 3.58
N ARG A 174 -5.64 22.28 3.58
CA ARG A 174 -6.51 22.65 2.47
C ARG A 174 -6.80 24.15 2.51
N GLY A 175 -6.68 24.81 1.35
CA GLY A 175 -7.04 26.20 1.16
C GLY A 175 -5.87 27.13 0.87
N GLU A 176 -6.06 28.41 1.22
CA GLU A 176 -5.06 29.46 0.99
C GLU A 176 -3.81 29.32 1.87
N GLU A 177 -2.76 29.99 1.42
CA GLU A 177 -1.53 30.10 2.18
C GLU A 177 -1.74 31.09 3.33
N PRO A 178 -1.58 30.66 4.59
CA PRO A 178 -1.72 31.56 5.72
C PRO A 178 -0.55 32.56 5.75
N GLU A 179 -0.83 33.79 6.15
CA GLU A 179 0.19 34.85 6.27
C GLU A 179 1.18 34.54 7.41
N VAL A 180 2.49 34.48 7.18
CA VAL A 180 3.46 34.20 8.25
C VAL A 180 4.50 35.33 8.29
N PRO A 181 4.62 36.08 9.41
CA PRO A 181 3.94 35.90 10.70
C PRO A 181 2.46 36.30 10.69
N ALA A 182 1.71 35.86 11.70
CA ALA A 182 0.31 36.24 11.86
C ALA A 182 0.18 37.78 12.02
N PRO A 183 -0.78 38.43 11.33
CA PRO A 183 -1.01 39.87 11.48
C PRO A 183 -1.29 40.27 12.93
N GLU A 184 -0.88 41.47 13.32
CA GLU A 184 -1.15 41.98 14.66
C GLU A 184 -2.66 42.04 14.95
N GLY A 185 -3.04 41.61 16.15
CA GLY A 185 -4.44 41.54 16.58
C GLY A 185 -5.28 40.45 15.90
N SER A 186 -4.66 39.56 15.11
CA SER A 186 -5.34 38.41 14.50
C SER A 186 -5.21 37.14 15.35
N TYR A 187 -6.18 36.25 15.20
CA TYR A 187 -6.24 34.96 15.89
C TYR A 187 -6.44 33.84 14.88
N ARG A 188 -5.78 32.71 15.11
CA ARG A 188 -5.89 31.52 14.26
C ARG A 188 -6.63 30.40 14.96
N ILE A 189 -7.48 29.74 14.19
CA ILE A 189 -8.18 28.53 14.62
C ILE A 189 -7.73 27.42 13.67
N LEU A 190 -7.07 26.42 14.24
CA LEU A 190 -6.62 25.26 13.50
C LEU A 190 -7.66 24.15 13.64
N VAL A 191 -8.23 23.72 12.52
CA VAL A 191 -9.21 22.63 12.47
C VAL A 191 -8.49 21.37 12.01
N LEU A 192 -8.39 20.39 12.91
CA LEU A 192 -7.74 19.11 12.64
C LEU A 192 -8.79 18.00 12.56
N GLY A 193 -8.59 17.08 11.64
CA GLY A 193 -9.49 15.93 11.50
C GLY A 193 -9.17 15.08 10.28
N ASP A 194 -10.21 14.41 9.80
CA ASP A 194 -10.15 13.46 8.70
C ASP A 194 -10.77 14.02 7.41
N ASP A 195 -11.28 13.13 6.57
CA ASP A 195 -12.03 13.39 5.33
C ASP A 195 -13.18 14.38 5.56
N SER A 196 -13.86 14.31 6.71
CA SER A 196 -15.03 15.15 7.03
C SER A 196 -14.65 16.62 7.19
N ILE A 197 -13.48 16.88 7.79
CA ILE A 197 -12.94 18.23 7.94
C ILE A 197 -12.28 18.69 6.64
N CYS A 198 -11.55 17.79 5.96
CA CYS A 198 -10.94 18.08 4.68
C CYS A 198 -11.99 18.50 3.64
N GLY A 199 -13.14 17.81 3.63
CA GLY A 199 -14.29 18.11 2.78
C GLY A 199 -14.06 17.81 1.30
N THR A 200 -13.35 16.73 0.94
CA THR A 200 -12.89 16.47 -0.45
C THR A 200 -14.01 16.50 -1.50
N GLY A 201 -15.25 16.20 -1.12
CA GLY A 201 -16.43 16.24 -1.99
C GLY A 201 -17.20 17.56 -2.03
N VAL A 202 -16.63 18.68 -1.59
CA VAL A 202 -17.23 20.02 -1.69
C VAL A 202 -16.20 21.06 -2.11
N ASP A 203 -16.66 22.22 -2.59
CA ASP A 203 -15.78 23.34 -2.89
C ASP A 203 -15.16 23.93 -1.61
N GLU A 204 -14.00 24.58 -1.75
CA GLU A 204 -13.24 25.15 -0.63
C GLU A 204 -14.10 26.05 0.28
N HIS A 205 -15.00 26.83 -0.34
CA HIS A 205 -15.88 27.79 0.32
C HIS A 205 -17.12 27.18 1.00
N GLU A 206 -17.38 25.90 0.77
CA GLU A 206 -18.45 25.10 1.37
C GLU A 206 -17.93 24.17 2.46
N THR A 207 -16.62 24.15 2.70
CA THR A 207 -16.03 23.37 3.78
C THR A 207 -16.53 23.85 5.15
N VAL A 208 -16.56 22.94 6.14
CA VAL A 208 -16.91 23.27 7.53
C VAL A 208 -16.06 24.44 8.06
N SER A 209 -14.78 24.43 7.71
CA SER A 209 -13.82 25.49 8.07
C SER A 209 -14.19 26.85 7.45
N ALA A 210 -14.63 26.88 6.19
CA ALA A 210 -15.08 28.11 5.53
C ALA A 210 -16.41 28.63 6.10
N HIS A 211 -17.35 27.74 6.43
CA HIS A 211 -18.57 28.13 7.13
C HIS A 211 -18.28 28.68 8.52
N LEU A 212 -17.35 28.06 9.26
CA LEU A 212 -16.90 28.53 10.57
C LEU A 212 -16.24 29.91 10.47
N GLN A 213 -15.36 30.14 9.49
CA GLN A 213 -14.75 31.44 9.22
C GLN A 213 -15.82 32.53 9.01
N ARG A 214 -16.81 32.26 8.14
CA ARG A 214 -17.90 33.20 7.83
C ARG A 214 -18.78 33.46 9.05
N PHE A 215 -19.07 32.43 9.84
CA PHE A 215 -19.86 32.57 11.05
C PHE A 215 -19.15 33.42 12.09
N LEU A 216 -17.89 33.12 12.40
CA LEU A 216 -17.11 33.85 13.40
C LEU A 216 -16.81 35.30 13.00
N SER A 217 -16.60 35.54 11.70
CA SER A 217 -16.42 36.90 11.15
C SER A 217 -17.67 37.78 11.33
N LYS A 218 -18.86 37.18 11.43
CA LYS A 218 -20.11 37.93 11.71
C LYS A 218 -20.32 38.18 13.21
N GLN A 219 -19.81 37.30 14.07
CA GLN A 219 -20.00 37.37 15.52
C GLN A 219 -18.98 38.25 16.22
N THR A 220 -17.80 38.47 15.62
CA THR A 220 -16.69 39.17 16.27
C THR A 220 -16.07 40.20 15.33
N LYS A 221 -15.58 41.32 15.89
CA LYS A 221 -14.80 42.32 15.14
C LYS A 221 -13.30 41.98 15.08
N VAL A 222 -12.91 40.89 15.72
CA VAL A 222 -11.52 40.43 15.76
C VAL A 222 -11.20 39.72 14.44
N ARG A 223 -10.01 39.97 13.88
CA ARG A 223 -9.56 39.27 12.68
C ARG A 223 -9.27 37.81 13.03
N LEU A 224 -10.16 36.91 12.63
CA LEU A 224 -10.00 35.47 12.80
C LEU A 224 -9.64 34.83 11.47
N GLU A 225 -8.80 33.80 11.52
CA GLU A 225 -8.43 32.98 10.37
C GLU A 225 -8.57 31.50 10.75
N VAL A 226 -9.44 30.78 10.04
CA VAL A 226 -9.70 29.35 10.23
C VAL A 226 -8.92 28.56 9.18
N ILE A 227 -8.01 27.69 9.63
CA ILE A 227 -7.14 26.89 8.77
C ILE A 227 -7.62 25.44 8.79
N ASN A 228 -7.92 24.90 7.60
CA ASN A 228 -8.39 23.53 7.43
C ASN A 228 -7.21 22.55 7.26
N CYS A 229 -6.90 21.80 8.30
CA CYS A 229 -5.86 20.78 8.28
C CYS A 229 -6.44 19.36 8.45
N GLY A 230 -7.66 19.13 7.95
CA GLY A 230 -8.22 17.79 7.81
C GLY A 230 -7.47 17.00 6.73
N ILE A 231 -7.17 15.72 7.00
CA ILE A 231 -6.49 14.84 6.05
C ILE A 231 -7.27 13.54 5.90
N PRO A 232 -7.62 13.14 4.67
CA PRO A 232 -8.34 11.89 4.42
C PRO A 232 -7.72 10.67 5.10
N GLY A 233 -8.49 9.91 5.87
CA GLY A 233 -8.01 8.72 6.58
C GLY A 233 -7.28 8.98 7.91
N TYR A 234 -7.25 10.21 8.40
CA TYR A 234 -6.69 10.51 9.73
C TYR A 234 -7.56 9.99 10.88
N CYS A 235 -6.91 9.84 12.02
CA CYS A 235 -7.57 9.60 13.31
C CYS A 235 -7.03 10.61 14.34
N PRO A 236 -7.66 10.74 15.52
CA PRO A 236 -7.24 11.72 16.53
C PRO A 236 -5.73 11.67 16.87
N LEU A 237 -5.12 10.48 16.86
CA LEU A 237 -3.69 10.30 17.08
C LEU A 237 -2.84 10.93 15.97
N LEU A 238 -3.17 10.67 14.69
CA LEU A 238 -2.45 11.26 13.55
C LEU A 238 -2.65 12.78 13.47
N SER A 239 -3.86 13.26 13.77
CA SER A 239 -4.15 14.69 13.88
C SER A 239 -3.29 15.35 14.97
N TRP A 240 -3.09 14.68 16.10
CA TRP A 240 -2.23 15.16 17.18
C TRP A 240 -0.74 15.14 16.78
N LEU A 241 -0.25 14.07 16.15
CA LEU A 241 1.14 13.98 15.67
C LEU A 241 1.47 15.06 14.64
N LYS A 242 0.55 15.35 13.72
CA LYS A 242 0.66 16.44 12.76
C LYS A 242 0.70 17.80 13.44
N PHE A 243 -0.04 17.99 14.53
CA PHE A 243 0.05 19.24 15.28
C PHE A 243 1.41 19.41 15.97
N GLU A 244 1.99 18.29 16.42
CA GLU A 244 3.23 18.29 17.16
C GLU A 244 4.48 18.55 16.30
N HIS A 245 4.48 18.09 15.03
CA HIS A 245 5.64 18.11 14.11
C HIS A 245 5.38 18.97 12.86
#